data_AF-A0A8H6Q491-F1
#
_entry.id   AF-A0A8H6Q491-F1
#
_cell.length_a   1.000
_cell.length_b   1.000
_cell.length_c   1.000
_cell.angle_alpha   90.00
_cell.angle_beta   90.00
_cell.angle_gamma   90.00
#
_symmetry.space_group_name_H-M   'P 1'
#
loop_
_entity.id
_entity.type
_entity.pdbx_description
1 polymer ?
#
loop_
_entity_poly.entity_id
_entity_poly.type
_entity_poly.pdbx_seq_one_letter_code
_entity_poly.pdbx_strand_id
1 'polypeptide(L)'
;MLSHARIIFRKLRGIGSRGSRGSEPAPSAPATTAESETVNPSPRAIHISEVRRSPTKLPCKPGSDTQSITIMIVNAKGAADYLKFYNLLKRETRWGYEFDPTDTYDTDYHCDGYIYNVYFTWPPSDSGSYSAILCHMQHVCLVFTYNASSRESWDEVVAACQRMRNRCKDGVLPFLATMIAAMDEGESEAAVSHAEAEVFATQRDCRFVKISPRTGRGTCDAVGSLVELAHGARDQYTMDQAGYNQRYKRAMALKALFSS
;
A
#
# COMPACT_ATOMS: atom_id res chain seq x y z
N MET A 1 17.05 -6.43 24.90
CA MET A 1 17.49 -5.07 24.50
C MET A 1 16.45 -4.52 23.53
N LEU A 2 15.59 -3.61 24.00
CA LEU A 2 14.45 -3.06 23.26
C LEU A 2 14.84 -1.66 22.75
N SER A 3 14.90 -1.48 21.43
CA SER A 3 15.14 -0.17 20.80
C SER A 3 13.81 0.53 20.54
N HIS A 4 13.65 1.69 21.15
CA HIS A 4 12.52 2.60 21.00
C HIS A 4 12.66 3.42 19.72
N ALA A 5 11.74 3.28 18.77
CA ALA A 5 11.55 4.26 17.70
C ALA A 5 10.41 5.22 18.09
N ARG A 6 10.77 6.48 18.38
CA ARG A 6 9.83 7.57 18.65
C ARG A 6 9.36 8.17 17.32
N ILE A 7 8.06 8.12 17.04
CA ILE A 7 7.42 8.85 15.94
C ILE A 7 6.99 10.23 16.47
N ILE A 8 7.54 11.30 15.89
CA ILE A 8 7.17 12.69 16.24
C ILE A 8 6.11 13.20 15.25
N PHE A 9 4.91 13.46 15.75
CA PHE A 9 3.88 14.23 15.06
C PHE A 9 4.18 15.73 15.13
N ARG A 10 4.24 16.43 13.99
CA ARG A 10 4.23 17.91 13.95
C ARG A 10 2.81 18.43 13.73
N LYS A 11 2.28 19.08 14.77
CA LYS A 11 1.13 20.01 14.71
C LYS A 11 1.53 21.26 13.93
N LEU A 12 0.78 21.62 12.90
CA LEU A 12 0.78 22.97 12.32
C LEU A 12 -0.18 23.84 13.14
N ARG A 13 0.34 24.90 13.77
CA ARG A 13 -0.45 25.98 14.36
C ARG A 13 0.02 27.30 13.76
N GLY A 14 -0.84 27.93 12.97
CA GLY A 14 -0.60 29.26 12.42
C GLY A 14 -0.72 30.34 13.49
N ILE A 15 0.02 31.43 13.30
CA ILE A 15 -0.23 32.74 13.91
C ILE A 15 0.20 33.80 12.89
N GLY A 16 -0.73 34.68 12.50
CA GLY A 16 -0.41 35.97 11.91
C GLY A 16 -0.38 37.07 12.97
N SER A 17 0.40 38.13 12.75
CA SER A 17 0.06 39.52 13.09
C SER A 17 1.24 40.49 12.83
N ARG A 18 0.97 41.47 11.96
CA ARG A 18 1.36 42.90 11.96
C ARG A 18 2.50 43.39 12.88
N GLY A 19 3.45 44.13 12.28
CA GLY A 19 3.62 45.57 12.57
C GLY A 19 5.00 46.07 13.01
N SER A 20 5.45 47.13 12.32
CA SER A 20 6.30 48.25 12.80
C SER A 20 7.82 48.28 12.54
N ARG A 21 8.17 49.27 11.69
CA ARG A 21 9.34 50.18 11.69
C ARG A 21 10.73 49.61 11.38
N GLY A 22 11.19 49.97 10.18
CA GLY A 22 12.59 49.91 9.77
C GLY A 22 13.41 51.07 10.32
N SER A 23 14.68 50.76 10.62
CA SER A 23 15.84 51.65 10.69
C SER A 23 17.07 50.78 10.37
N GLU A 24 18.04 51.34 9.66
CA GLU A 24 19.18 50.74 8.94
C GLU A 24 20.03 49.63 9.62
N PRO A 25 20.79 48.85 8.81
CA PRO A 25 21.52 47.66 9.28
C PRO A 25 22.94 47.96 9.75
N ALA A 26 23.36 47.29 10.84
CA ALA A 26 24.77 47.16 11.22
C ALA A 26 25.38 45.90 10.56
N PRO A 27 26.65 45.93 10.11
CA PRO A 27 27.27 44.82 9.41
C PRO A 27 27.93 43.88 10.42
N SER A 28 27.60 42.58 10.43
CA SER A 28 28.48 41.52 10.97
C SER A 28 27.90 40.12 10.76
N ALA A 29 28.65 39.31 9.99
CA ALA A 29 29.00 37.91 10.21
C ALA A 29 28.95 37.11 8.89
N PRO A 30 29.96 36.27 8.59
CA PRO A 30 29.91 35.37 7.45
C PRO A 30 28.78 34.36 7.69
N ALA A 31 27.86 34.27 6.73
CA ALA A 31 26.83 33.24 6.72
C ALA A 31 27.50 31.88 6.52
N THR A 32 27.69 31.13 7.60
CA THR A 32 27.93 29.69 7.53
C THR A 32 26.72 29.10 6.82
N THR A 33 26.88 28.78 5.53
CA THR A 33 25.88 28.06 4.77
C THR A 33 25.84 26.66 5.38
N ALA A 34 24.91 26.44 6.29
CA ALA A 34 24.53 25.10 6.69
C ALA A 34 23.95 24.45 5.42
N GLU A 35 24.76 23.64 4.75
CA GLU A 35 24.27 22.72 3.73
C GLU A 35 23.23 21.84 4.41
N SER A 36 21.97 22.19 4.22
CA SER A 36 20.87 21.32 4.57
C SER A 36 21.08 20.06 3.74
N GLU A 37 21.48 18.96 4.39
CA GLU A 37 21.42 17.62 3.80
C GLU A 37 20.08 17.50 3.07
N THR A 38 20.16 17.45 1.75
CA THR A 38 19.01 17.15 0.92
C THR A 38 18.73 15.68 1.19
N VAL A 39 17.88 15.41 2.19
CA VAL A 39 17.34 14.08 2.43
C VAL A 39 16.66 13.69 1.13
N ASN A 40 17.30 12.80 0.38
CA ASN A 40 16.71 12.26 -0.84
C ASN A 40 15.32 11.73 -0.47
N PRO A 41 14.26 12.18 -1.15
CA PRO A 41 12.92 11.73 -0.83
C PRO A 41 12.87 10.21 -0.97
N SER A 42 12.14 9.56 -0.06
CA SER A 42 11.88 8.11 -0.17
C SER A 42 11.40 7.78 -1.58
N PRO A 43 11.88 6.66 -2.16
CA PRO A 43 11.56 6.34 -3.53
C PRO A 43 10.05 6.16 -3.69
N ARG A 44 9.49 6.83 -4.70
CA ARG A 44 8.08 6.78 -5.04
C ARG A 44 7.82 5.68 -6.06
N ALA A 45 6.82 4.84 -5.82
CA ALA A 45 6.40 3.86 -6.81
C ALA A 45 5.59 4.51 -7.93
N ILE A 46 5.87 4.13 -9.18
CA ILE A 46 5.25 4.67 -10.38
C ILE A 46 4.71 3.51 -11.21
N HIS A 47 3.41 3.55 -11.56
CA HIS A 47 2.81 2.52 -12.40
C HIS A 47 3.42 2.53 -13.81
N ILE A 48 3.63 1.34 -14.42
CA ILE A 48 4.32 1.19 -15.71
C ILE A 48 3.68 1.99 -16.85
N SER A 49 2.36 2.23 -16.81
CA SER A 49 1.69 3.08 -17.80
C SER A 49 2.20 4.51 -17.80
N GLU A 50 2.55 5.04 -16.63
CA GLU A 50 3.10 6.40 -16.50
C GLU A 50 4.55 6.44 -16.95
N VAL A 51 5.32 5.39 -16.62
CA VAL A 51 6.71 5.25 -17.10
C VAL A 51 6.77 5.24 -18.62
N ARG A 52 5.88 4.48 -19.28
CA ARG A 52 5.82 4.40 -20.75
C ARG A 52 5.31 5.68 -21.41
N ARG A 53 4.54 6.51 -20.70
CA ARG A 53 4.11 7.84 -21.16
C ARG A 53 5.18 8.90 -20.93
N SER A 54 6.13 8.67 -20.02
CA SER A 54 7.22 9.60 -19.76
C SER A 54 8.20 9.62 -20.93
N PRO A 55 8.63 10.80 -21.41
CA PRO A 55 9.68 10.91 -22.42
C PRO A 55 11.05 10.47 -21.88
N THR A 56 11.20 10.40 -20.56
CA THR A 56 12.44 9.98 -19.89
C THR A 56 12.32 8.51 -19.50
N LYS A 57 13.19 7.66 -20.06
CA LYS A 57 13.34 6.28 -19.60
C LYS A 57 13.83 6.30 -18.15
N LEU A 58 13.06 5.72 -17.25
CA LEU A 58 13.51 5.54 -15.87
C LEU A 58 14.65 4.51 -15.86
N PRO A 59 15.77 4.80 -15.18
CA PRO A 59 16.87 3.86 -15.08
C PRO A 59 16.39 2.60 -14.36
N CYS A 60 16.76 1.44 -14.89
CA CYS A 60 16.63 0.15 -14.18
C CYS A 60 18.03 -0.28 -13.74
N LYS A 61 18.15 -0.82 -12.53
CA LYS A 61 19.45 -1.28 -12.03
C LYS A 61 19.83 -2.57 -12.80
N PRO A 62 21.03 -2.65 -13.40
CA PRO A 62 21.45 -3.85 -14.12
C PRO A 62 21.44 -5.06 -13.19
N GLY A 63 20.84 -6.17 -13.63
CA GLY A 63 20.76 -7.41 -12.85
C GLY A 63 19.79 -7.37 -11.67
N SER A 64 18.90 -6.38 -11.58
CA SER A 64 17.81 -6.42 -10.61
C SER A 64 16.72 -7.39 -11.09
N ASP A 65 16.62 -8.53 -10.44
CA ASP A 65 15.50 -9.45 -10.66
C ASP A 65 14.17 -8.75 -10.34
N THR A 66 13.16 -9.01 -11.17
CA THR A 66 11.79 -8.55 -10.92
C THR A 66 11.31 -9.10 -9.58
N GLN A 67 10.74 -8.23 -8.74
CA GLN A 67 10.15 -8.62 -7.47
C GLN A 67 8.66 -8.85 -7.60
N SER A 68 8.15 -9.87 -6.92
CA SER A 68 6.73 -10.23 -7.00
C SER A 68 5.99 -9.87 -5.72
N ILE A 69 4.89 -9.13 -5.87
CA ILE A 69 3.97 -8.74 -4.81
C ILE A 69 2.63 -9.40 -5.07
N THR A 70 2.09 -10.12 -4.10
CA THR A 70 0.69 -10.55 -4.10
C THR A 70 -0.14 -9.63 -3.23
N ILE A 71 -1.21 -9.07 -3.80
CA ILE A 71 -2.22 -8.32 -3.07
C ILE A 71 -3.47 -9.19 -2.96
N MET A 72 -3.74 -9.66 -1.74
CA MET A 72 -4.97 -10.37 -1.41
C MET A 72 -6.09 -9.37 -1.12
N ILE A 73 -7.22 -9.50 -1.82
CA ILE A 73 -8.38 -8.63 -1.63
C ILE A 73 -9.47 -9.39 -0.87
N VAL A 74 -9.80 -8.91 0.32
CA VAL A 74 -10.97 -9.37 1.10
C VAL A 74 -12.06 -8.33 0.96
N ASN A 75 -13.14 -8.69 0.28
CA ASN A 75 -14.25 -7.78 0.03
C ASN A 75 -15.40 -8.02 1.00
N ALA A 76 -15.85 -6.95 1.65
CA ALA A 76 -17.15 -6.92 2.29
C ALA A 76 -18.27 -6.90 1.23
N LYS A 77 -19.49 -7.16 1.68
CA LYS A 77 -20.68 -7.14 0.84
C LYS A 77 -20.80 -5.80 0.09
N GLY A 78 -21.05 -5.90 -1.21
CA GLY A 78 -21.21 -4.76 -2.11
C GLY A 78 -19.92 -3.99 -2.42
N ALA A 79 -18.76 -4.42 -1.93
CA ALA A 79 -17.47 -3.81 -2.22
C ALA A 79 -16.75 -4.48 -3.41
N ALA A 80 -15.57 -3.98 -3.76
CA ALA A 80 -14.78 -4.48 -4.88
C ALA A 80 -14.02 -5.76 -4.50
N ASP A 81 -14.33 -6.89 -5.13
CA ASP A 81 -13.46 -8.07 -5.13
C ASP A 81 -12.13 -7.81 -5.87
N TYR A 82 -11.25 -8.81 -5.92
CA TYR A 82 -9.94 -8.67 -6.56
C TYR A 82 -10.01 -8.28 -8.04
N LEU A 83 -10.96 -8.84 -8.78
CA LEU A 83 -11.15 -8.55 -10.20
C LEU A 83 -11.65 -7.12 -10.40
N LYS A 84 -12.62 -6.69 -9.59
CA LYS A 84 -13.11 -5.30 -9.59
C LYS A 84 -12.00 -4.33 -9.20
N PHE A 85 -11.20 -4.66 -8.19
CA PHE A 85 -10.07 -3.82 -7.76
C PHE A 85 -9.03 -3.67 -8.88
N TYR A 86 -8.67 -4.76 -9.56
CA TYR A 86 -7.80 -4.72 -10.73
C TYR A 86 -8.40 -3.88 -11.86
N ASN A 87 -9.70 -4.03 -12.14
CA ASN A 87 -10.39 -3.22 -13.14
C ASN A 87 -10.42 -1.73 -12.80
N LEU A 88 -10.50 -1.37 -11.51
CA LEU A 88 -10.39 0.02 -11.06
C LEU A 88 -9.00 0.59 -11.37
N LEU A 89 -7.94 -0.21 -11.18
CA LEU A 89 -6.59 0.18 -11.58
C LEU A 89 -6.48 0.43 -13.10
N LYS A 90 -7.03 -0.47 -13.93
CA LYS A 90 -7.05 -0.29 -15.38
C LYS A 90 -7.81 0.99 -15.79
N ARG A 91 -8.94 1.27 -15.14
CA ARG A 91 -9.72 2.50 -15.37
C ARG A 91 -8.92 3.76 -15.04
N GLU A 92 -8.24 3.79 -13.90
CA GLU A 92 -7.48 4.97 -13.48
C GLU A 92 -6.29 5.22 -14.40
N THR A 93 -5.53 4.18 -14.72
CA THR A 93 -4.32 4.26 -15.55
C THR A 93 -4.63 4.45 -17.04
N ARG A 94 -5.86 4.14 -17.44
CA ARG A 94 -6.29 3.97 -18.84
C ARG A 94 -5.39 2.98 -19.60
N TRP A 95 -4.88 1.98 -18.88
CA TRP A 95 -3.95 0.97 -19.39
C TRP A 95 -4.70 -0.33 -19.71
N GLY A 96 -4.36 -0.98 -20.83
CA GLY A 96 -4.93 -2.28 -21.20
C GLY A 96 -6.43 -2.26 -21.52
N TYR A 97 -6.92 -1.19 -22.18
CA TYR A 97 -8.31 -1.13 -22.67
C TYR A 97 -8.62 -2.10 -23.82
N GLU A 98 -7.59 -2.67 -24.45
CA GLU A 98 -7.77 -3.83 -25.33
C GLU A 98 -7.99 -5.07 -24.45
N PHE A 99 -9.11 -5.75 -24.66
CA PHE A 99 -9.42 -7.01 -24.01
C PHE A 99 -8.37 -8.04 -24.42
N ASP A 100 -7.53 -8.44 -23.47
CA ASP A 100 -6.59 -9.54 -23.63
C ASP A 100 -7.11 -10.74 -22.84
N PRO A 101 -7.51 -11.85 -23.51
CA PRO A 101 -7.98 -13.06 -22.83
C PRO A 101 -6.87 -13.79 -22.06
N THR A 102 -5.61 -13.37 -22.20
CA THR A 102 -4.45 -13.89 -21.47
C THR A 102 -4.01 -13.01 -20.30
N ASP A 103 -4.74 -11.91 -20.02
CA ASP A 103 -4.44 -10.97 -18.93
C ASP A 103 -4.45 -11.68 -17.57
N THR A 104 -3.30 -11.68 -16.90
CA THR A 104 -3.04 -12.43 -15.66
C THR A 104 -3.40 -11.66 -14.39
N TYR A 105 -4.28 -10.66 -14.45
CA TYR A 105 -4.67 -9.81 -13.31
C TYR A 105 -3.46 -9.23 -12.57
N ASP A 106 -2.43 -8.88 -13.33
CA ASP A 106 -1.18 -8.34 -12.82
C ASP A 106 -0.84 -7.00 -13.46
N THR A 107 0.11 -6.30 -12.86
CA THR A 107 0.67 -5.07 -13.41
C THR A 107 2.07 -4.82 -12.87
N ASP A 108 2.80 -3.91 -13.51
CA ASP A 108 4.14 -3.54 -13.10
C ASP A 108 4.19 -2.14 -12.48
N TYR A 109 5.00 -2.01 -11.44
CA TYR A 109 5.41 -0.75 -10.84
C TYR A 109 6.93 -0.62 -10.86
N HIS A 110 7.41 0.60 -11.11
CA HIS A 110 8.81 0.97 -10.95
C HIS A 110 9.01 1.68 -9.62
N CYS A 111 10.03 1.28 -8.85
CA CYS A 111 10.41 1.94 -7.61
C CYS A 111 11.93 1.83 -7.39
N ASP A 112 12.63 2.97 -7.26
CA ASP A 112 14.10 3.07 -7.10
C ASP A 112 14.94 2.23 -8.09
N GLY A 113 14.50 2.13 -9.34
CA GLY A 113 15.22 1.35 -10.35
C GLY A 113 14.93 -0.15 -10.34
N TYR A 114 13.98 -0.60 -9.53
CA TYR A 114 13.47 -1.97 -9.52
C TYR A 114 12.07 -2.04 -10.15
N ILE A 115 11.75 -3.18 -10.75
CA ILE A 115 10.42 -3.51 -11.26
C ILE A 115 9.75 -4.46 -10.27
N TYR A 116 8.51 -4.14 -9.92
CA TYR A 116 7.64 -4.94 -9.09
C TYR A 116 6.46 -5.42 -9.92
N ASN A 117 6.35 -6.72 -10.12
CA ASN A 117 5.14 -7.34 -10.65
C ASN A 117 4.14 -7.52 -9.50
N VAL A 118 2.95 -6.98 -9.67
CA VAL A 118 1.88 -6.92 -8.66
C VAL A 118 0.71 -7.76 -9.14
N TYR A 119 0.42 -8.85 -8.43
CA TYR A 119 -0.65 -9.78 -8.74
C TYR A 119 -1.83 -9.62 -7.77
N PHE A 120 -3.05 -9.56 -8.29
CA PHE A 120 -4.27 -9.46 -7.49
C PHE A 120 -4.96 -10.82 -7.34
N THR A 121 -5.36 -11.18 -6.13
CA THR A 121 -6.02 -12.46 -5.87
C THR A 121 -7.03 -12.37 -4.74
N TRP A 122 -7.98 -13.31 -4.69
CA TRP A 122 -8.68 -13.60 -3.44
C TRP A 122 -7.75 -14.32 -2.44
N PRO A 123 -8.04 -14.29 -1.13
CA PRO A 123 -7.41 -15.20 -0.17
C PRO A 123 -7.69 -16.66 -0.56
N PRO A 124 -6.68 -17.54 -0.58
CA PRO A 124 -6.90 -18.90 -1.02
C PRO A 124 -7.75 -19.72 -0.04
N SER A 125 -8.71 -20.48 -0.56
CA SER A 125 -9.55 -21.39 0.21
C SER A 125 -8.98 -22.81 0.29
N ASP A 126 -8.02 -23.16 -0.57
CA ASP A 126 -7.47 -24.50 -0.71
C ASP A 126 -5.95 -24.54 -0.46
N SER A 127 -5.44 -25.72 -0.09
CA SER A 127 -4.05 -25.88 0.32
C SER A 127 -3.01 -25.76 -0.80
N GLY A 128 -3.39 -26.03 -2.06
CA GLY A 128 -2.46 -26.01 -3.20
C GLY A 128 -2.04 -24.59 -3.59
N SER A 129 -2.97 -23.64 -3.48
CA SER A 129 -2.74 -22.22 -3.76
C SER A 129 -1.70 -21.56 -2.83
N TYR A 130 -1.52 -22.07 -1.60
CA TYR A 130 -0.49 -21.57 -0.69
C TYR A 130 0.93 -21.97 -1.10
N SER A 131 1.11 -23.12 -1.76
CA SER A 131 2.40 -23.52 -2.32
C SER A 131 2.82 -22.63 -3.50
N ALA A 132 1.86 -22.15 -4.30
CA ALA A 132 2.13 -21.17 -5.35
C ALA A 132 2.63 -19.84 -4.76
N ILE A 133 1.97 -19.34 -3.70
CA ILE A 133 2.40 -18.13 -2.98
C ILE A 133 3.82 -18.29 -2.44
N LEU A 134 4.18 -19.46 -1.90
CA LEU A 134 5.54 -19.75 -1.43
C LEU A 134 6.60 -19.69 -2.52
N CYS A 135 6.29 -20.32 -3.66
CA CYS A 135 7.25 -20.47 -4.75
C CYS A 135 7.41 -19.21 -5.60
N HIS A 136 6.42 -18.32 -5.63
CA HIS A 136 6.39 -17.20 -6.58
C HIS A 136 6.47 -15.81 -5.94
N MET A 137 6.19 -15.65 -4.64
CA MET A 137 5.84 -14.33 -4.09
C MET A 137 6.70 -13.93 -2.89
N GLN A 138 7.51 -12.89 -3.08
CA GLN A 138 8.38 -12.29 -2.05
C GLN A 138 7.56 -11.49 -1.04
N HIS A 139 6.56 -10.75 -1.52
CA HIS A 139 5.77 -9.84 -0.71
C HIS A 139 4.29 -10.21 -0.77
N VAL A 140 3.64 -10.21 0.39
CA VAL A 140 2.19 -10.48 0.48
C VAL A 140 1.55 -9.35 1.26
N CYS A 141 0.59 -8.68 0.65
CA CYS A 141 -0.19 -7.59 1.22
C CYS A 141 -1.66 -7.99 1.29
N LEU A 142 -2.40 -7.38 2.21
CA LEU A 142 -3.83 -7.59 2.37
C LEU A 142 -4.57 -6.27 2.21
N VAL A 143 -5.65 -6.26 1.44
CA VAL A 143 -6.56 -5.12 1.31
C VAL A 143 -7.96 -5.57 1.67
N PHE A 144 -8.56 -4.88 2.63
CA PHE A 144 -9.99 -4.93 2.89
C PHE A 144 -10.70 -3.89 2.06
N THR A 145 -11.75 -4.26 1.36
CA THR A 145 -12.59 -3.28 0.68
C THR A 145 -13.98 -3.25 1.31
N TYR A 146 -14.54 -2.05 1.49
CA TYR A 146 -15.93 -1.86 1.89
C TYR A 146 -16.60 -0.78 1.06
N ASN A 147 -17.93 -0.78 1.02
CA ASN A 147 -18.71 0.30 0.41
C ASN A 147 -18.87 1.44 1.43
N ALA A 148 -18.39 2.65 1.09
CA ALA A 148 -18.42 3.80 1.99
C ALA A 148 -19.83 4.24 2.39
N SER A 149 -20.83 3.94 1.56
CA SER A 149 -22.25 4.24 1.82
C SER A 149 -22.97 3.14 2.60
N SER A 150 -22.27 2.09 3.04
CA SER A 150 -22.85 0.95 3.77
C SER A 150 -22.16 0.74 5.12
N ARG A 151 -22.89 1.01 6.21
CA ARG A 151 -22.41 0.71 7.57
C ARG A 151 -22.22 -0.80 7.78
N GLU A 152 -23.12 -1.61 7.23
CA GLU A 152 -23.02 -3.08 7.25
C GLU A 152 -21.70 -3.56 6.63
N SER A 153 -21.34 -3.03 5.44
CA SER A 153 -20.08 -3.35 4.75
C SER A 153 -18.85 -2.96 5.58
N TRP A 154 -18.91 -1.82 6.28
CA TRP A 154 -17.85 -1.40 7.20
C TRP A 154 -17.74 -2.32 8.42
N ASP A 155 -18.85 -2.65 9.07
CA ASP A 155 -18.87 -3.50 10.26
C ASP A 155 -18.34 -4.91 9.93
N GLU A 156 -18.58 -5.41 8.71
CA GLU A 156 -17.95 -6.64 8.20
C GLU A 156 -16.42 -6.55 8.16
N VAL A 157 -15.85 -5.44 7.66
CA VAL A 157 -14.40 -5.20 7.66
C VAL A 157 -13.87 -5.11 9.09
N VAL A 158 -14.55 -4.39 9.97
CA VAL A 158 -14.17 -4.29 11.39
C VAL A 158 -14.10 -5.67 12.02
N ALA A 159 -15.14 -6.49 11.81
CA ALA A 159 -15.21 -7.85 12.32
C ALA A 159 -14.12 -8.75 11.72
N ALA A 160 -13.85 -8.64 10.41
CA ALA A 160 -12.80 -9.41 9.74
C ALA A 160 -11.40 -9.06 10.27
N CYS A 161 -11.09 -7.77 10.41
CA CYS A 161 -9.84 -7.29 11.03
C CYS A 161 -9.66 -7.84 12.45
N GLN A 162 -10.73 -7.81 13.27
CA GLN A 162 -10.67 -8.33 14.63
C GLN A 162 -10.48 -9.85 14.65
N ARG A 163 -11.22 -10.60 13.82
CA ARG A 163 -11.09 -12.06 13.72
C ARG A 163 -9.67 -12.48 13.34
N MET A 164 -9.07 -11.83 12.33
CA MET A 164 -7.70 -12.12 11.93
C MET A 164 -6.70 -11.85 13.05
N ARG A 165 -6.80 -10.69 13.72
CA ARG A 165 -5.89 -10.35 14.81
C ARG A 165 -5.95 -11.37 15.95
N ASN A 166 -7.15 -11.85 16.28
CA ASN A 166 -7.36 -12.87 17.31
C ASN A 166 -6.80 -14.24 16.91
N ARG A 167 -6.71 -14.55 15.61
CA ARG A 167 -6.14 -15.81 15.08
C ARG A 167 -4.60 -15.79 15.04
N CYS A 168 -3.98 -14.61 15.04
CA CYS A 168 -2.54 -14.46 15.03
C CYS A 168 -1.95 -14.49 16.45
N LYS A 169 -0.98 -15.39 16.66
CA LYS A 169 -0.18 -15.41 17.90
C LYS A 169 0.53 -14.06 18.04
N ASP A 170 0.43 -13.46 19.23
CA ASP A 170 1.01 -12.14 19.56
C ASP A 170 0.51 -10.98 18.67
N GLY A 171 -0.57 -11.19 17.90
CA GLY A 171 -1.15 -10.18 17.01
C GLY A 171 -0.32 -9.84 15.76
N VAL A 172 0.76 -10.58 15.47
CA VAL A 172 1.61 -10.35 14.30
C VAL A 172 0.98 -10.97 13.06
N LEU A 173 0.65 -10.13 12.09
CA LEU A 173 0.05 -10.55 10.83
C LEU A 173 1.13 -11.08 9.86
N PRO A 174 0.86 -12.14 9.08
CA PRO A 174 1.79 -12.67 8.09
C PRO A 174 1.83 -11.85 6.79
N PHE A 175 1.41 -10.58 6.84
CA PHE A 175 1.41 -9.66 5.71
C PHE A 175 2.49 -8.62 5.90
N LEU A 176 3.09 -8.19 4.80
CA LEU A 176 3.96 -7.03 4.78
C LEU A 176 3.19 -5.77 5.18
N ALA A 177 1.95 -5.65 4.69
CA ALA A 177 1.10 -4.51 4.92
C ALA A 177 -0.38 -4.90 4.87
N THR A 178 -1.19 -4.20 5.66
CA THR A 178 -2.65 -4.26 5.58
C THR A 178 -3.20 -2.89 5.21
N MET A 179 -4.21 -2.87 4.35
CA MET A 179 -4.88 -1.66 3.90
C MET A 179 -6.40 -1.83 4.00
N ILE A 180 -7.10 -0.74 4.28
CA ILE A 180 -8.55 -0.64 4.21
C ILE A 180 -8.88 0.39 3.11
N ALA A 181 -9.60 -0.06 2.10
CA ALA A 181 -10.00 0.71 0.93
C ALA A 181 -11.52 0.95 0.96
N ALA A 182 -11.91 2.22 1.04
CA ALA A 182 -13.29 2.66 0.95
C ALA A 182 -13.68 2.87 -0.51
N MET A 183 -14.70 2.15 -1.00
CA MET A 183 -15.33 2.43 -2.29
C MET A 183 -16.28 3.62 -2.10
N ASP A 184 -15.83 4.80 -2.49
CA ASP A 184 -16.49 6.09 -2.22
C ASP A 184 -16.96 6.72 -3.53
N GLU A 185 -18.29 6.77 -3.72
CA GLU A 185 -18.93 7.42 -4.86
C GLU A 185 -18.77 8.95 -4.83
N GLY A 186 -18.49 9.55 -3.67
CA GLY A 186 -18.31 10.99 -3.50
C GLY A 186 -19.60 11.83 -3.61
N GLU A 187 -20.73 11.23 -3.99
CA GLU A 187 -22.00 11.92 -4.23
C GLU A 187 -22.99 11.83 -3.05
N SER A 188 -22.81 10.86 -2.13
CA SER A 188 -23.69 10.64 -0.96
C SER A 188 -22.94 10.81 0.36
N GLU A 189 -23.67 11.17 1.43
CA GLU A 189 -23.11 11.07 2.79
C GLU A 189 -22.64 9.64 3.06
N ALA A 190 -21.36 9.48 3.34
CA ALA A 190 -20.79 8.19 3.69
C ALA A 190 -21.41 7.71 5.01
N ALA A 191 -21.78 6.44 5.07
CA ALA A 191 -22.30 5.82 6.29
C ALA A 191 -21.23 5.74 7.41
N VAL A 192 -19.97 5.94 7.05
CA VAL A 192 -18.80 6.01 7.94
C VAL A 192 -17.96 7.20 7.55
N SER A 193 -17.67 8.08 8.51
CA SER A 193 -16.83 9.24 8.23
C SER A 193 -15.39 8.83 7.90
N HIS A 194 -14.72 9.63 7.07
CA HIS A 194 -13.30 9.43 6.77
C HIS A 194 -12.45 9.37 8.05
N ALA A 195 -12.70 10.28 8.99
CA ALA A 195 -11.97 10.35 10.26
C ALA A 195 -12.17 9.09 11.12
N GLU A 196 -13.39 8.55 11.18
CA GLU A 196 -13.66 7.30 11.89
C GLU A 196 -12.84 6.14 11.30
N ALA A 197 -12.91 5.97 9.97
CA ALA A 197 -12.23 4.87 9.29
C ALA A 197 -10.70 4.98 9.37
N GLU A 198 -10.15 6.20 9.24
CA GLU A 198 -8.71 6.47 9.36
C GLU A 198 -8.19 6.23 10.78
N VAL A 199 -8.93 6.66 11.81
CA VAL A 199 -8.58 6.38 13.21
C VAL A 199 -8.60 4.87 13.46
N PHE A 200 -9.62 4.16 12.98
CA PHE A 200 -9.71 2.71 13.12
C PHE A 200 -8.53 1.98 12.46
N ALA A 201 -8.17 2.38 11.23
CA ALA A 201 -7.05 1.82 10.49
C ALA A 201 -5.72 2.08 11.21
N THR A 202 -5.49 3.31 11.65
CA THR A 202 -4.27 3.72 12.39
C THR A 202 -4.09 2.92 13.68
N GLN A 203 -5.16 2.73 14.46
CA GLN A 203 -5.13 1.91 15.70
C GLN A 203 -4.77 0.44 15.45
N ARG A 204 -4.89 -0.02 14.20
CA ARG A 204 -4.61 -1.40 13.77
C ARG A 204 -3.39 -1.53 12.88
N ASP A 205 -2.60 -0.46 12.77
CA ASP A 205 -1.43 -0.42 11.88
C ASP A 205 -1.80 -0.78 10.42
N CYS A 206 -2.98 -0.32 9.99
CA CYS A 206 -3.47 -0.45 8.63
C CYS A 206 -3.38 0.90 7.93
N ARG A 207 -3.11 0.88 6.63
CA ARG A 207 -3.28 2.06 5.77
C ARG A 207 -4.74 2.25 5.43
N PHE A 208 -5.17 3.50 5.25
CA PHE A 208 -6.53 3.81 4.81
C PHE A 208 -6.48 4.57 3.48
N VAL A 209 -7.31 4.16 2.52
CA VAL A 209 -7.42 4.80 1.20
C VAL A 209 -8.88 4.93 0.79
N LYS A 210 -9.17 5.97 0.01
CA LYS A 210 -10.45 6.12 -0.70
C LYS A 210 -10.23 5.82 -2.16
N ILE A 211 -11.14 5.03 -2.74
CA ILE A 211 -11.11 4.67 -4.16
C ILE A 211 -12.46 5.03 -4.76
N SER A 212 -12.43 5.76 -5.87
CA SER A 212 -13.63 6.04 -6.65
C SER A 212 -14.02 4.81 -7.45
N PRO A 213 -15.19 4.18 -7.22
CA PRO A 213 -15.64 3.03 -8.00
C PRO A 213 -15.93 3.40 -9.47
N ARG A 214 -16.25 4.67 -9.72
CA ARG A 214 -16.50 5.21 -11.07
C ARG A 214 -15.23 5.34 -11.89
N THR A 215 -14.21 5.98 -11.33
CA THR A 215 -13.01 6.38 -12.08
C THR A 215 -11.79 5.52 -11.80
N GLY A 216 -11.82 4.72 -10.73
CA GLY A 216 -10.65 4.05 -10.18
C GLY A 216 -9.71 4.98 -9.41
N ARG A 217 -10.00 6.29 -9.34
CA ARG A 217 -9.11 7.27 -8.68
C ARG A 217 -8.74 6.80 -7.27
N GLY A 218 -7.44 6.78 -6.99
CA GLY A 218 -6.85 6.36 -5.72
C GLY A 218 -6.31 4.92 -5.72
N THR A 219 -6.60 4.11 -6.74
CA THR A 219 -6.09 2.73 -6.83
C THR A 219 -4.59 2.69 -7.11
N CYS A 220 -4.06 3.57 -7.96
CA CYS A 220 -2.63 3.68 -8.26
C CYS A 220 -1.84 4.09 -7.02
N ASP A 221 -2.31 5.10 -6.29
CA ASP A 221 -1.68 5.54 -5.06
C ASP A 221 -1.74 4.43 -4.00
N ALA A 222 -2.87 3.72 -3.88
CA ALA A 222 -3.01 2.59 -2.97
C ALA A 222 -1.99 1.47 -3.27
N VAL A 223 -1.89 1.04 -4.53
CA VAL A 223 -0.97 -0.04 -4.93
C VAL A 223 0.48 0.45 -4.86
N GLY A 224 0.78 1.66 -5.34
CA GLY A 224 2.10 2.27 -5.26
C GLY A 224 2.59 2.37 -3.82
N SER A 225 1.73 2.76 -2.90
CA SER A 225 2.01 2.78 -1.46
C SER A 225 2.44 1.40 -0.92
N LEU A 226 1.78 0.32 -1.37
CA LEU A 226 2.16 -1.06 -1.02
C LEU A 226 3.49 -1.49 -1.67
N VAL A 227 3.74 -1.05 -2.90
CA VAL A 227 5.02 -1.28 -3.60
C VAL A 227 6.18 -0.59 -2.88
N GLU A 228 5.99 0.64 -2.39
CA GLU A 228 7.00 1.36 -1.61
C GLU A 228 7.36 0.63 -0.30
N LEU A 229 6.36 0.04 0.37
CA LEU A 229 6.61 -0.83 1.53
C LEU A 229 7.36 -2.09 1.15
N ALA A 230 7.00 -2.73 0.04
CA ALA A 230 7.69 -3.92 -0.46
C ALA A 230 9.14 -3.60 -0.82
N HIS A 231 9.37 -2.42 -1.38
CA HIS A 231 10.70 -1.93 -1.68
C HIS A 231 11.55 -1.72 -0.43
N GLY A 232 10.98 -1.14 0.64
CA GLY A 232 11.65 -1.01 1.93
C GLY A 232 11.92 -2.35 2.63
N ALA A 233 11.10 -3.38 2.35
CA ALA A 233 11.21 -4.72 2.94
C ALA A 233 11.83 -5.75 1.98
N ARG A 234 12.40 -5.33 0.85
CA ARG A 234 12.79 -6.19 -0.27
C ARG A 234 13.76 -7.32 0.10
N ASP A 235 14.59 -7.09 1.12
CA ASP A 235 15.61 -8.05 1.57
C ASP A 235 15.06 -9.01 2.66
N GLN A 236 13.82 -8.83 3.13
CA GLN A 236 13.25 -9.63 4.21
C GLN A 236 12.78 -11.02 3.76
N TYR A 237 12.44 -11.20 2.48
CA TYR A 237 11.85 -12.43 1.95
C TYR A 237 12.48 -12.82 0.62
N THR A 238 13.80 -13.05 0.63
CA THR A 238 14.56 -13.38 -0.58
C THR A 238 14.07 -14.68 -1.22
N MET A 239 14.20 -14.75 -2.56
CA MET A 239 13.78 -15.93 -3.34
C MET A 239 14.80 -17.07 -3.32
N ASP A 240 15.97 -16.83 -2.74
CA ASP A 240 17.01 -17.83 -2.56
C ASP A 240 16.63 -18.90 -1.51
N GLN A 241 17.54 -19.87 -1.35
CA GLN A 241 17.39 -20.96 -0.41
C GLN A 241 17.38 -20.49 1.06
N ALA A 242 18.07 -19.39 1.38
CA ALA A 242 18.11 -18.85 2.73
C ALA A 242 16.73 -18.27 3.13
N GLY A 243 16.06 -17.59 2.20
CA GLY A 243 14.71 -17.03 2.41
C GLY A 243 13.58 -18.08 2.43
N TYR A 244 13.83 -19.32 1.98
CA TYR A 244 12.80 -20.37 1.87
C TYR A 244 12.08 -20.64 3.19
N ASN A 245 12.81 -20.84 4.28
CA ASN A 245 12.21 -21.19 5.58
C ASN A 245 11.29 -20.09 6.12
N GLN A 246 11.65 -18.82 5.92
CA GLN A 246 10.84 -17.68 6.34
C GLN A 246 9.58 -17.56 5.49
N ARG A 247 9.70 -17.69 4.17
CA ARG A 247 8.54 -17.75 3.27
C ARG A 247 7.61 -18.89 3.65
N TYR A 248 8.14 -20.10 3.88
CA TYR A 248 7.39 -21.29 4.31
C TYR A 248 6.56 -21.03 5.56
N LYS A 249 7.20 -20.53 6.63
CA LYS A 249 6.51 -20.17 7.88
C LYS A 249 5.39 -19.15 7.64
N ARG A 250 5.64 -18.13 6.81
CA ARG A 250 4.64 -17.11 6.47
C ARG A 250 3.43 -17.70 5.75
N ALA A 251 3.60 -18.58 4.77
CA ALA A 251 2.45 -19.18 4.10
C ALA A 251 1.68 -20.15 4.99
N MET A 252 2.35 -20.87 5.90
CA MET A 252 1.65 -21.69 6.90
C MET A 252 0.80 -20.83 7.83
N ALA A 253 1.29 -19.65 8.24
CA ALA A 253 0.50 -18.69 9.00
C ALA A 253 -0.68 -18.14 8.19
N LEU A 254 -0.49 -17.81 6.90
CA LEU A 254 -1.58 -17.41 6.01
C LEU A 254 -2.65 -18.51 5.88
N LYS A 255 -2.22 -19.76 5.68
CA LYS A 255 -3.13 -20.91 5.62
C LYS A 255 -3.95 -21.02 6.89
N ALA A 256 -3.32 -20.94 8.07
CA ALA A 256 -4.03 -21.00 9.35
C ALA A 256 -5.02 -19.83 9.52
N LEU A 257 -4.66 -18.64 9.04
CA LEU A 257 -5.50 -17.44 9.14
C LEU A 257 -6.84 -17.59 8.40
N PHE A 258 -6.80 -18.16 7.20
CA PHE A 258 -7.96 -18.31 6.31
C PHE A 258 -8.59 -19.70 6.33
N SER A 259 -8.01 -20.65 7.07
CA SER A 259 -8.70 -21.91 7.37
C SER A 259 -9.97 -21.61 8.18
N SER A 260 -11.09 -22.16 7.74
CA SER A 260 -12.40 -22.04 8.40
C SER A 260 -12.44 -22.85 9.68
#